data_AF-A0A930TW34-F1
#
_entry.id   AF-A0A930TW34-F1
#
_cell.length_a   1.000
_cell.length_b   1.000
_cell.length_c   1.000
_cell.angle_alpha   90.00
_cell.angle_beta   90.00
_cell.angle_gamma   90.00
#
_symmetry.space_group_name_H-M   'P 1'
#
loop_
_entity.id
_entity.type
_entity.pdbx_description
1 polymer ?
#
loop_
_entity_poly.entity_id
_entity_poly.type
_entity_poly.pdbx_seq_one_letter_code
_entity_poly.pdbx_strand_id
1 'polypeptide(L)'
;MSRQQTVGELKEKTGTNQSDRLTGGNLNIVYGLKGEDTLISKSGSSLDNLSGTVLVGGSSGDVYKLGNRAITIILDNGGSKGDGAIAKGLGLNFDSSYVAELEGKHLVAGDTESGQGVLLLNWKQKQHRIENFILADGKLSYRQLKNNYKTYGNYLGNYTLAKIERLTGVDLSALGLSSSSLDASIATISKRSTKLEKSRTFDEVIGTSRTAQVVGTVEDWAEPSTVEVSEERSAALYAIGDSSGDTATQGETCLHDLLPWALQDPLLCYALPDPGF
;
A
#
# COMPACT_ATOMS: atom_id res chain seq x y z
N MET A 1 -11.62 -22.93 -14.25
CA MET A 1 -11.36 -21.64 -14.93
C MET A 1 -11.50 -20.52 -13.91
N SER A 2 -10.44 -19.76 -13.62
CA SER A 2 -10.47 -18.64 -12.66
C SER A 2 -11.14 -17.44 -13.32
N ARG A 3 -12.21 -16.89 -12.70
CA ARG A 3 -12.81 -15.62 -13.15
C ARG A 3 -11.83 -14.50 -12.81
N GLN A 4 -11.27 -13.85 -13.83
CA GLN A 4 -10.58 -12.57 -13.62
C GLN A 4 -11.59 -11.58 -13.08
N GLN A 5 -11.42 -11.18 -11.83
CA GLN A 5 -12.12 -10.04 -11.24
C GLN A 5 -11.23 -8.82 -11.41
N THR A 6 -11.85 -7.66 -11.62
CA THR A 6 -11.15 -6.38 -11.78
C THR A 6 -11.46 -5.47 -10.58
N VAL A 7 -10.47 -4.67 -10.17
CA VAL A 7 -10.66 -3.54 -9.25
C VAL A 7 -10.36 -2.28 -10.04
N GLY A 8 -11.40 -1.58 -10.49
CA GLY A 8 -11.25 -0.59 -11.55
C GLY A 8 -10.70 -1.25 -12.82
N GLU A 9 -9.58 -0.74 -13.31
CA GLU A 9 -8.88 -1.28 -14.50
C GLU A 9 -7.83 -2.36 -14.17
N LEU A 10 -7.57 -2.61 -12.89
CA LEU A 10 -6.55 -3.56 -12.45
C LEU A 10 -7.03 -5.00 -12.55
N LYS A 11 -6.18 -5.89 -13.09
CA LYS A 11 -6.39 -7.34 -13.10
C LYS A 11 -6.01 -7.91 -11.73
N GLU A 12 -6.96 -8.54 -11.04
CA GLU A 12 -6.69 -9.18 -9.75
C GLU A 12 -5.87 -10.48 -9.93
N LYS A 13 -4.86 -10.61 -9.07
CA LYS A 13 -4.19 -11.87 -8.71
C LYS A 13 -4.31 -12.04 -7.21
N THR A 14 -4.62 -13.25 -6.78
CA THR A 14 -4.88 -13.53 -5.36
C THR A 14 -4.17 -14.80 -4.97
N GLY A 15 -3.45 -14.75 -3.86
CA GLY A 15 -2.88 -15.91 -3.17
C GLY A 15 -3.94 -16.75 -2.47
N THR A 16 -3.46 -17.50 -1.50
CA THR A 16 -4.15 -18.41 -0.61
C THR A 16 -4.06 -17.86 0.82
N ASN A 17 -4.41 -18.64 1.84
CA ASN A 17 -4.15 -18.25 3.24
C ASN A 17 -2.84 -18.87 3.77
N GLN A 18 -1.99 -19.36 2.87
CA GLN A 18 -0.66 -19.89 3.13
C GLN A 18 0.37 -18.97 2.49
N SER A 19 1.64 -19.12 2.86
CA SER A 19 2.73 -18.39 2.21
C SER A 19 2.78 -18.64 0.71
N ASP A 20 2.61 -17.58 -0.07
CA ASP A 20 2.63 -17.58 -1.52
C ASP A 20 3.80 -16.79 -2.10
N ARG A 21 4.14 -17.12 -3.35
CA ARG A 21 5.07 -16.32 -4.17
C ARG A 21 4.34 -15.83 -5.40
N LEU A 22 3.95 -14.55 -5.40
CA LEU A 22 3.10 -13.96 -6.43
C LEU A 22 3.86 -12.89 -7.21
N THR A 23 3.64 -12.85 -8.53
CA THR A 23 4.24 -11.82 -9.41
C THR A 23 3.15 -11.05 -10.13
N GLY A 24 3.08 -9.74 -9.89
CA GLY A 24 2.27 -8.79 -10.63
C GLY A 24 3.08 -8.14 -11.76
N GLY A 25 2.45 -7.94 -12.91
CA GLY A 25 2.97 -7.11 -13.98
C GLY A 25 2.11 -5.88 -14.17
N ASN A 26 2.24 -5.24 -15.33
CA ASN A 26 1.50 -4.02 -15.62
C ASN A 26 -0.02 -4.19 -15.42
N LEU A 27 -0.63 -3.19 -14.77
CA LEU A 27 -2.06 -3.15 -14.42
C LEU A 27 -2.54 -4.38 -13.63
N ASN A 28 -1.70 -4.87 -12.71
CA ASN A 28 -2.11 -5.94 -11.77
C ASN A 28 -2.28 -5.37 -10.37
N ILE A 29 -3.26 -5.91 -9.66
CA ILE A 29 -3.33 -5.86 -8.20
C ILE A 29 -3.13 -7.28 -7.66
N VAL A 30 -2.18 -7.43 -6.75
CA VAL A 30 -1.78 -8.72 -6.17
C VAL A 30 -2.13 -8.71 -4.69
N TYR A 31 -2.99 -9.62 -4.28
CA TYR A 31 -3.37 -9.84 -2.89
C TYR A 31 -2.64 -11.08 -2.35
N GLY A 32 -1.79 -10.91 -1.34
CA GLY A 32 -1.14 -11.99 -0.59
C GLY A 32 -2.13 -12.76 0.26
N LEU A 33 -2.89 -12.03 1.10
CA LEU A 33 -3.84 -12.51 2.12
C LEU A 33 -3.13 -12.94 3.41
N LYS A 34 -3.43 -14.14 3.94
CA LYS A 34 -2.74 -14.67 5.13
C LYS A 34 -1.52 -15.46 4.70
N GLY A 35 -0.54 -15.58 5.61
CA GLY A 35 0.71 -16.28 5.35
C GLY A 35 1.83 -15.29 5.06
N GLU A 36 3.08 -15.70 5.26
CA GLU A 36 4.23 -14.84 4.96
C GLU A 36 4.48 -14.85 3.44
N ASP A 37 3.98 -13.85 2.72
CA ASP A 37 4.00 -13.83 1.27
C ASP A 37 5.24 -13.16 0.68
N THR A 38 5.65 -13.60 -0.50
CA THR A 38 6.59 -12.83 -1.34
C THR A 38 5.87 -12.28 -2.56
N LEU A 39 5.61 -10.98 -2.54
CA LEU A 39 4.91 -10.24 -3.59
C LEU A 39 5.92 -9.49 -4.48
N ILE A 40 5.86 -9.71 -5.79
CA ILE A 40 6.87 -9.24 -6.73
C ILE A 40 6.24 -8.34 -7.79
N SER A 41 6.75 -7.13 -7.94
CA SER A 41 6.48 -6.28 -9.09
C SER A 41 7.45 -6.61 -10.21
N LYS A 42 6.92 -6.95 -11.39
CA LYS A 42 7.74 -7.27 -12.57
C LYS A 42 8.41 -6.01 -13.10
N SER A 43 9.67 -6.13 -13.50
CA SER A 43 10.38 -5.03 -14.16
C SER A 43 9.72 -4.70 -15.51
N GLY A 44 9.65 -3.39 -15.83
CA GLY A 44 9.22 -2.92 -17.14
C GLY A 44 10.29 -3.14 -18.22
N SER A 45 9.88 -2.99 -19.48
CA SER A 45 10.78 -3.15 -20.64
C SER A 45 11.61 -1.91 -20.93
N SER A 46 11.09 -0.71 -20.64
CA SER A 46 11.74 0.58 -20.90
C SER A 46 11.31 1.63 -19.86
N LEU A 47 12.00 2.77 -19.82
CA LEU A 47 11.60 3.92 -19.00
C LEU A 47 10.33 4.59 -19.53
N ASP A 48 10.06 4.51 -20.83
CA ASP A 48 8.86 5.06 -21.47
C ASP A 48 7.59 4.21 -21.24
N ASN A 49 7.75 3.00 -20.69
CA ASN A 49 6.65 2.07 -20.43
C ASN A 49 6.90 1.34 -19.10
N LEU A 50 6.77 2.10 -18.03
CA LEU A 50 6.92 1.59 -16.67
C LEU A 50 5.80 0.59 -16.36
N SER A 51 6.16 -0.55 -15.77
CA SER A 51 5.16 -1.49 -15.26
C SER A 51 4.55 -0.95 -13.97
N GLY A 52 3.23 -0.75 -13.93
CA GLY A 52 2.52 -0.39 -12.71
C GLY A 52 1.88 -1.60 -12.03
N THR A 53 2.16 -1.80 -10.73
CA THR A 53 1.60 -2.93 -9.96
C THR A 53 1.22 -2.48 -8.55
N VAL A 54 0.05 -2.91 -8.09
CA VAL A 54 -0.37 -2.76 -6.69
C VAL A 54 -0.12 -4.09 -5.96
N LEU A 55 0.62 -4.04 -4.86
CA LEU A 55 0.89 -5.18 -3.99
C LEU A 55 0.21 -4.94 -2.65
N VAL A 56 -0.62 -5.89 -2.24
CA VAL A 56 -1.36 -5.88 -0.99
C VAL A 56 -0.95 -7.13 -0.23
N GLY A 57 -0.25 -6.97 0.89
CA GLY A 57 0.24 -8.07 1.72
C GLY A 57 -0.91 -8.83 2.34
N GLY A 58 -1.30 -8.41 3.52
CA GLY A 58 -2.43 -8.95 4.26
C GLY A 58 -2.10 -8.93 5.72
N SER A 59 -2.57 -9.90 6.49
CA SER A 59 -2.46 -9.89 7.96
C SER A 59 -1.13 -10.42 8.53
N SER A 60 -0.22 -10.92 7.70
CA SER A 60 1.02 -11.61 8.09
C SER A 60 2.27 -10.79 7.69
N GLY A 61 3.47 -11.34 7.89
CA GLY A 61 4.73 -10.66 7.57
C GLY A 61 5.16 -10.90 6.14
N ASP A 62 5.05 -9.88 5.29
CA ASP A 62 5.18 -9.98 3.84
C ASP A 62 6.46 -9.34 3.29
N VAL A 63 6.97 -9.88 2.19
CA VAL A 63 8.13 -9.36 1.47
C VAL A 63 7.75 -8.85 0.09
N TYR A 64 7.90 -7.55 -0.11
CA TYR A 64 7.63 -6.84 -1.35
C TYR A 64 8.93 -6.66 -2.15
N LYS A 65 9.04 -7.27 -3.33
CA LYS A 65 10.20 -7.14 -4.24
C LYS A 65 9.86 -6.26 -5.41
N LEU A 66 10.54 -5.12 -5.53
CA LEU A 66 10.26 -4.13 -6.54
C LEU A 66 11.09 -4.39 -7.80
N GLY A 67 10.45 -4.23 -8.96
CA GLY A 67 11.10 -4.29 -10.25
C GLY A 67 11.80 -2.98 -10.59
N ASN A 68 12.79 -3.04 -11.48
CA ASN A 68 13.31 -1.84 -12.14
C ASN A 68 12.36 -1.41 -13.26
N ARG A 69 12.42 -0.14 -13.68
CA ARG A 69 11.51 0.40 -14.71
C ARG A 69 10.04 0.08 -14.38
N ALA A 70 9.69 0.23 -13.12
CA ALA A 70 8.40 -0.17 -12.59
C ALA A 70 8.03 0.70 -11.39
N ILE A 71 6.74 1.00 -11.28
CA ILE A 71 6.15 1.70 -10.17
C ILE A 71 5.36 0.69 -9.36
N THR A 72 5.75 0.52 -8.10
CA THR A 72 5.11 -0.41 -7.19
C THR A 72 4.35 0.35 -6.13
N ILE A 73 3.03 0.16 -6.07
CA ILE A 73 2.21 0.69 -5.00
C ILE A 73 2.07 -0.40 -3.95
N ILE A 74 2.42 -0.09 -2.71
CA ILE A 74 2.33 -1.04 -1.59
C ILE A 74 1.24 -0.56 -0.64
N LEU A 75 0.31 -1.47 -0.37
CA LEU A 75 -0.65 -1.37 0.72
C LEU A 75 -0.47 -2.59 1.64
N ASP A 76 0.37 -2.43 2.65
CA ASP A 76 0.31 -3.36 3.78
C ASP A 76 -0.98 -3.10 4.55
N ASN A 77 -1.71 -4.11 4.97
CA ASN A 77 -2.95 -3.90 5.73
C ASN A 77 -3.05 -4.79 6.99
N GLY A 78 -1.94 -5.39 7.43
CA GLY A 78 -1.89 -6.30 8.56
C GLY A 78 -1.34 -5.70 9.83
N GLY A 79 -0.45 -4.71 9.71
CA GLY A 79 0.27 -4.15 10.85
C GLY A 79 1.11 -5.19 11.57
N SER A 80 1.68 -6.12 10.79
CA SER A 80 2.58 -7.15 11.28
C SER A 80 3.89 -6.51 11.76
N LYS A 81 4.87 -7.31 12.19
CA LYS A 81 6.23 -6.83 12.52
C LYS A 81 7.27 -7.33 11.52
N GLY A 82 6.85 -8.08 10.51
CA GLY A 82 7.72 -8.83 9.62
C GLY A 82 7.87 -8.20 8.24
N ASP A 83 7.19 -7.08 7.98
CA ASP A 83 7.04 -6.58 6.61
C ASP A 83 8.36 -5.99 6.09
N GLY A 84 8.69 -6.35 4.85
CA GLY A 84 9.97 -6.04 4.22
C GLY A 84 9.83 -5.59 2.77
N ALA A 85 10.41 -4.44 2.41
CA ALA A 85 10.49 -4.00 1.02
C ALA A 85 11.93 -4.11 0.49
N ILE A 86 12.08 -4.65 -0.72
CA ILE A 86 13.37 -4.83 -1.40
C ILE A 86 13.34 -4.02 -2.69
N ALA A 87 14.06 -2.90 -2.70
CA ALA A 87 14.14 -1.93 -3.78
C ALA A 87 15.63 -1.63 -4.08
N LYS A 88 16.32 -2.59 -4.70
CA LYS A 88 17.78 -2.52 -4.93
C LYS A 88 18.22 -1.56 -6.05
N GLY A 89 17.29 -1.03 -6.84
CA GLY A 89 17.54 0.04 -7.80
C GLY A 89 17.41 1.44 -7.20
N LEU A 90 16.84 1.55 -5.99
CA LEU A 90 16.61 2.82 -5.29
C LEU A 90 17.67 3.03 -4.21
N GLY A 91 18.34 4.20 -4.21
CA GLY A 91 19.26 4.63 -3.16
C GLY A 91 18.92 6.05 -2.69
N LEU A 92 18.59 6.23 -1.41
CA LEU A 92 18.23 7.54 -0.85
C LEU A 92 19.38 8.55 -0.89
N ASN A 93 20.64 8.11 -1.01
CA ASN A 93 21.79 9.01 -1.17
C ASN A 93 22.19 9.23 -2.64
N PHE A 94 21.48 8.64 -3.61
CA PHE A 94 21.80 8.83 -5.02
C PHE A 94 21.22 10.15 -5.53
N ASP A 95 22.00 10.88 -6.34
CA ASP A 95 21.55 12.11 -7.00
C ASP A 95 20.41 11.86 -7.98
N SER A 96 20.32 10.63 -8.52
CA SER A 96 19.24 10.16 -9.40
C SER A 96 17.95 9.80 -8.67
N SER A 97 18.00 9.69 -7.34
CA SER A 97 16.87 9.29 -6.52
C SER A 97 16.13 10.48 -5.90
N TYR A 98 14.89 10.27 -5.52
CA TYR A 98 14.05 11.26 -4.86
C TYR A 98 13.15 10.61 -3.81
N VAL A 99 12.75 11.41 -2.82
CA VAL A 99 11.75 11.05 -1.81
C VAL A 99 10.80 12.22 -1.58
N ALA A 100 9.51 11.94 -1.44
CA ALA A 100 8.48 12.95 -1.23
C ALA A 100 7.36 12.41 -0.34
N GLU A 101 6.65 13.31 0.34
CA GLU A 101 5.34 12.98 0.89
C GLU A 101 4.26 13.29 -0.14
N LEU A 102 3.27 12.40 -0.24
CA LEU A 102 2.07 12.65 -1.01
C LEU A 102 0.94 12.95 -0.03
N GLU A 103 0.43 14.18 -0.10
CA GLU A 103 -0.68 14.71 0.71
C GLU A 103 -0.45 14.54 2.23
N GLY A 104 0.82 14.55 2.66
CA GLY A 104 1.26 14.34 4.04
C GLY A 104 1.02 12.92 4.61
N LYS A 105 0.45 12.01 3.81
CA LYS A 105 -0.07 10.70 4.23
C LYS A 105 0.74 9.54 3.66
N HIS A 106 1.11 9.60 2.39
CA HIS A 106 1.82 8.52 1.69
C HIS A 106 3.28 8.91 1.48
N LEU A 107 4.14 7.90 1.30
CA LEU A 107 5.55 8.13 0.95
C LEU A 107 5.76 7.71 -0.49
N VAL A 108 6.37 8.60 -1.27
CA VAL A 108 6.85 8.29 -2.62
C VAL A 108 8.36 8.31 -2.60
N ALA A 109 8.98 7.30 -3.19
CA ALA A 109 10.40 7.32 -3.47
C ALA A 109 10.66 6.69 -4.84
N GLY A 110 11.68 7.16 -5.53
CA GLY A 110 12.02 6.61 -6.83
C GLY A 110 13.41 6.98 -7.28
N ASP A 111 13.88 6.29 -8.30
CA ASP A 111 15.19 6.48 -8.89
C ASP A 111 15.06 6.58 -10.41
N THR A 112 15.56 7.69 -10.96
CA THR A 112 15.40 8.05 -12.38
C THR A 112 16.30 7.22 -13.30
N GLU A 113 17.42 6.68 -12.81
CA GLU A 113 18.34 5.87 -13.60
C GLU A 113 17.85 4.43 -13.76
N SER A 114 17.49 3.79 -12.65
CA SER A 114 16.93 2.44 -12.62
C SER A 114 15.45 2.39 -13.03
N GLY A 115 14.75 3.53 -12.96
CA GLY A 115 13.30 3.63 -13.13
C GLY A 115 12.51 2.87 -12.06
N GLN A 116 13.13 2.56 -10.91
CA GLN A 116 12.45 1.89 -9.81
C GLN A 116 11.73 2.91 -8.94
N GLY A 117 10.40 2.79 -8.85
CA GLY A 117 9.55 3.66 -8.04
C GLY A 117 8.67 2.90 -7.05
N VAL A 118 8.39 3.55 -5.92
CA VAL A 118 7.50 3.03 -4.87
C VAL A 118 6.57 4.11 -4.34
N LEU A 119 5.30 3.74 -4.13
CA LEU A 119 4.32 4.50 -3.36
C LEU A 119 3.87 3.65 -2.17
N LEU A 120 4.27 4.04 -0.96
CA LEU A 120 3.84 3.40 0.29
C LEU A 120 2.62 4.12 0.83
N LEU A 121 1.48 3.44 0.78
CA LEU A 121 0.21 4.04 1.18
C LEU A 121 0.10 4.10 2.71
N ASN A 122 -0.26 5.26 3.27
CA ASN A 122 -0.47 5.45 4.70
C ASN A 122 0.71 5.00 5.60
N TRP A 123 1.93 5.08 5.08
CA TRP A 123 3.15 4.47 5.67
C TRP A 123 3.44 4.84 7.14
N LYS A 124 2.91 5.96 7.64
CA LYS A 124 3.06 6.37 9.05
C LYS A 124 2.14 5.61 10.00
N GLN A 125 1.04 5.06 9.50
CA GLN A 125 0.07 4.31 10.29
C GLN A 125 0.61 2.91 10.56
N LYS A 126 0.44 2.44 11.80
CA LYS A 126 0.98 1.14 12.25
C LYS A 126 0.48 -0.03 11.38
N GLN A 127 -0.76 0.04 10.89
CA GLN A 127 -1.37 -1.00 10.06
C GLN A 127 -0.73 -1.11 8.65
N HIS A 128 -0.14 -0.03 8.15
CA HIS A 128 0.31 0.09 6.76
C HIS A 128 1.82 0.21 6.63
N ARG A 129 2.52 -0.06 7.73
CA ARG A 129 3.96 0.17 7.84
C ARG A 129 4.70 -1.05 7.30
N ILE A 130 5.80 -0.77 6.60
CA ILE A 130 6.85 -1.75 6.31
C ILE A 130 7.96 -1.58 7.35
N GLU A 131 8.34 -2.63 8.08
CA GLU A 131 9.34 -2.56 9.14
C GLU A 131 10.77 -2.46 8.61
N ASN A 132 11.08 -3.10 7.49
CA ASN A 132 12.44 -3.23 6.97
C ASN A 132 12.52 -2.90 5.48
N PHE A 133 13.59 -2.22 5.09
CA PHE A 133 13.87 -1.84 3.71
C PHE A 133 15.27 -2.32 3.33
N ILE A 134 15.39 -2.93 2.16
CA ILE A 134 16.66 -3.26 1.51
C ILE A 134 16.76 -2.42 0.25
N LEU A 135 17.55 -1.36 0.32
CA LEU A 135 17.82 -0.39 -0.73
C LEU A 135 19.20 -0.65 -1.35
N ALA A 136 19.54 0.11 -2.39
CA ALA A 136 20.89 0.13 -2.96
C ALA A 136 21.96 0.58 -1.93
N ASP A 137 21.61 1.53 -1.04
CA ASP A 137 22.48 1.98 0.06
C ASP A 137 22.66 0.96 1.18
N GLY A 138 21.85 -0.11 1.20
CA GLY A 138 21.86 -1.12 2.25
C GLY A 138 20.52 -1.24 2.98
N LYS A 139 20.57 -1.66 4.25
CA LYS A 139 19.38 -1.97 5.05
C LYS A 139 18.97 -0.78 5.91
N LEU A 140 17.68 -0.46 5.91
CA LEU A 140 17.07 0.55 6.76
C LEU A 140 15.87 -0.04 7.49
N SER A 141 15.73 0.29 8.78
CA SER A 141 14.47 0.07 9.50
C SER A 141 13.48 1.20 9.23
N TYR A 142 12.19 0.94 9.47
CA TYR A 142 11.15 1.97 9.48
C TYR A 142 11.53 3.17 10.34
N ARG A 143 12.10 2.94 11.52
CA ARG A 143 12.48 4.01 12.45
C ARG A 143 13.55 4.91 11.85
N GLN A 144 14.56 4.33 11.23
CA GLN A 144 15.62 5.08 10.55
C GLN A 144 15.05 5.87 9.38
N LEU A 145 14.24 5.24 8.53
CA LEU A 145 13.59 5.94 7.41
C LEU A 145 12.71 7.08 7.92
N LYS A 146 11.83 6.85 8.89
CA LYS A 146 10.92 7.85 9.45
C LYS A 146 11.63 9.07 10.03
N ASN A 147 12.76 8.85 10.69
CA ASN A 147 13.49 9.93 11.35
C ASN A 147 14.32 10.75 10.35
N ASN A 148 14.74 10.14 9.23
CA ASN A 148 15.74 10.74 8.34
C ASN A 148 15.22 11.09 6.94
N TYR A 149 14.02 10.65 6.52
CA TYR A 149 13.58 10.85 5.13
C TYR A 149 13.53 12.33 4.69
N LYS A 150 13.34 13.25 5.64
CA LYS A 150 13.35 14.71 5.40
C LYS A 150 14.74 15.32 5.36
N THR A 151 15.76 14.61 5.82
CA THR A 151 17.14 15.10 5.90
C THR A 151 17.96 14.73 4.67
N TYR A 152 17.46 13.87 3.79
CA TYR A 152 18.14 13.56 2.54
C TYR A 152 18.06 14.76 1.59
N GLY A 153 19.16 15.07 0.89
CA GLY A 153 19.24 16.21 -0.02
C GLY A 153 18.27 16.13 -1.21
N ASN A 154 17.74 14.94 -1.48
CA ASN A 154 16.76 14.66 -2.52
C ASN A 154 15.30 14.54 -2.00
N TYR A 155 15.02 15.05 -0.79
CA TYR A 155 13.66 15.19 -0.31
C TYR A 155 12.96 16.37 -0.99
N LEU A 156 11.89 16.08 -1.71
CA LEU A 156 11.18 17.06 -2.55
C LEU A 156 10.09 17.84 -1.80
N GLY A 157 9.82 17.50 -0.53
CA GLY A 157 8.73 18.09 0.24
C GLY A 157 7.42 17.30 0.19
N ASN A 158 6.32 17.98 0.49
CA ASN A 158 4.97 17.42 0.48
C ASN A 158 4.21 17.89 -0.76
N TYR A 159 3.80 16.96 -1.62
CA TYR A 159 3.17 17.23 -2.91
C TYR A 159 1.73 16.73 -2.98
N THR A 160 0.96 17.38 -3.84
CA THR A 160 -0.33 16.87 -4.30
C THR A 160 -0.14 15.77 -5.32
N LEU A 161 -1.17 14.95 -5.55
CA LEU A 161 -1.12 13.90 -6.58
C LEU A 161 -0.73 14.46 -7.94
N ALA A 162 -1.43 15.51 -8.38
CA ALA A 162 -1.20 16.15 -9.67
C ALA A 162 0.24 16.66 -9.85
N LYS A 163 0.91 17.05 -8.76
CA LYS A 163 2.31 17.46 -8.79
C LYS A 163 3.23 16.25 -8.92
N ILE A 164 2.97 15.14 -8.23
CA ILE A 164 3.75 13.91 -8.36
C ILE A 164 3.61 13.32 -9.76
N GLU A 165 2.40 13.21 -10.31
CA GLU A 165 2.18 12.68 -11.67
C GLU A 165 2.98 13.47 -12.70
N ARG A 166 2.98 14.80 -12.59
CA ARG A 166 3.77 15.69 -13.46
C ARG A 166 5.28 15.50 -13.32
N LEU A 167 5.78 15.29 -12.11
CA LEU A 167 7.21 15.17 -11.85
C LEU A 167 7.77 13.78 -12.18
N THR A 168 6.96 12.75 -11.96
CA THR A 168 7.40 11.35 -12.03
C THR A 168 6.95 10.66 -13.31
N GLY A 169 6.03 11.25 -14.07
CA GLY A 169 5.38 10.60 -15.21
C GLY A 169 4.48 9.44 -14.82
N VAL A 170 4.23 9.23 -13.51
CA VAL A 170 3.35 8.19 -13.01
C VAL A 170 1.92 8.62 -13.28
N ASP A 171 1.21 7.92 -14.14
CA ASP A 171 -0.24 8.05 -14.26
C ASP A 171 -0.91 7.14 -13.22
N LEU A 172 -1.28 7.71 -12.07
CA LEU A 172 -1.97 6.95 -11.02
C LEU A 172 -3.41 6.65 -11.42
N SER A 173 -4.00 7.47 -12.29
CA SER A 173 -5.33 7.23 -12.85
C SER A 173 -5.36 5.98 -13.74
N ALA A 174 -4.30 5.70 -14.48
CA ALA A 174 -4.12 4.44 -15.22
C ALA A 174 -4.03 3.21 -14.30
N LEU A 175 -3.73 3.41 -13.02
CA LEU A 175 -3.81 2.36 -11.99
C LEU A 175 -5.17 2.30 -11.29
N GLY A 176 -6.16 3.02 -11.80
CA GLY A 176 -7.49 3.14 -11.21
C GLY A 176 -7.51 3.95 -9.90
N LEU A 177 -6.46 4.73 -9.62
CA LEU A 177 -6.34 5.56 -8.42
C LEU A 177 -6.45 7.04 -8.81
N SER A 178 -7.58 7.69 -8.52
CA SER A 178 -7.72 9.13 -8.80
C SER A 178 -7.37 9.99 -7.57
N SER A 179 -6.94 11.23 -7.79
CA SER A 179 -6.67 12.22 -6.74
C SER A 179 -7.87 12.52 -5.84
N SER A 180 -9.07 12.55 -6.40
CA SER A 180 -10.31 12.74 -5.63
C SER A 180 -10.74 11.50 -4.84
N SER A 181 -10.12 10.34 -5.08
CA SER A 181 -10.57 9.06 -4.53
C SER A 181 -9.46 8.18 -3.98
N LEU A 182 -8.22 8.66 -3.83
CA LEU A 182 -7.10 7.81 -3.40
C LEU A 182 -7.42 7.12 -2.07
N ASP A 183 -7.89 7.87 -1.07
CA ASP A 183 -8.33 7.32 0.22
C ASP A 183 -9.49 6.30 0.08
N ALA A 184 -10.46 6.59 -0.80
CA ALA A 184 -11.59 5.69 -1.05
C ALA A 184 -11.17 4.40 -1.78
N SER A 185 -10.18 4.51 -2.68
CA SER A 185 -9.59 3.40 -3.41
C SER A 185 -8.78 2.51 -2.47
N ILE A 186 -7.97 3.12 -1.59
CA ILE A 186 -7.27 2.41 -0.51
C ILE A 186 -8.27 1.66 0.37
N ALA A 187 -9.34 2.33 0.81
CA ALA A 187 -10.37 1.69 1.64
C ALA A 187 -11.06 0.53 0.92
N THR A 188 -11.34 0.68 -0.39
CA THR A 188 -11.94 -0.36 -1.23
C THR A 188 -11.00 -1.57 -1.36
N ILE A 189 -9.73 -1.34 -1.66
CA ILE A 189 -8.70 -2.39 -1.79
C ILE A 189 -8.51 -3.12 -0.45
N SER A 190 -8.42 -2.38 0.66
CA SER A 190 -8.27 -2.96 2.00
C SER A 190 -9.48 -3.82 2.37
N LYS A 191 -10.70 -3.33 2.16
CA LYS A 191 -11.94 -4.08 2.38
C LYS A 191 -12.02 -5.34 1.51
N ARG A 192 -11.54 -5.26 0.26
CA ARG A 192 -11.45 -6.39 -0.65
C ARG A 192 -10.48 -7.46 -0.13
N SER A 193 -9.29 -7.06 0.31
CA SER A 193 -8.28 -7.95 0.93
C SER A 193 -8.86 -8.69 2.15
N THR A 194 -9.45 -7.96 3.11
CA THR A 194 -10.07 -8.58 4.30
C THR A 194 -11.22 -9.54 3.95
N LYS A 195 -12.03 -9.22 2.93
CA LYS A 195 -13.10 -10.11 2.48
C LYS A 195 -12.53 -11.42 1.92
N LEU A 196 -11.46 -11.33 1.12
CA LEU A 196 -10.81 -12.49 0.50
C LEU A 196 -10.21 -13.42 1.57
N GLU A 197 -9.46 -12.90 2.54
CA GLU A 197 -8.92 -13.67 3.67
C GLU A 197 -10.00 -14.46 4.43
N LYS A 198 -11.13 -13.79 4.72
CA LYS A 198 -12.26 -14.40 5.43
C LYS A 198 -12.94 -15.49 4.61
N SER A 199 -13.20 -15.25 3.32
CA SER A 199 -13.85 -16.23 2.45
C SER A 199 -13.04 -17.52 2.31
N ARG A 200 -11.70 -17.42 2.24
CA ARG A 200 -10.84 -18.60 2.11
C ARG A 200 -10.73 -19.42 3.40
N THR A 201 -10.86 -18.76 4.56
CA THR A 201 -10.91 -19.48 5.85
C THR A 201 -12.14 -20.40 5.90
N PHE A 202 -13.27 -19.97 5.34
CA PHE A 202 -14.49 -20.78 5.29
C PHE A 202 -14.36 -21.98 4.35
N ASP A 203 -13.80 -21.77 3.15
CA ASP A 203 -13.57 -22.86 2.18
C ASP A 203 -12.58 -23.92 2.72
N GLU A 204 -11.56 -23.50 3.46
CA GLU A 204 -10.60 -24.39 4.13
C GLU A 204 -11.24 -25.25 5.22
N VAL A 205 -12.12 -24.65 6.03
CA VAL A 205 -12.89 -25.35 7.08
C VAL A 205 -13.85 -26.38 6.49
N ILE A 206 -14.52 -26.06 5.37
CA ILE A 206 -15.43 -27.02 4.73
C ILE A 206 -14.67 -28.10 3.95
N GLY A 207 -13.55 -27.74 3.32
CA GLY A 207 -12.69 -28.68 2.60
C GLY A 207 -12.13 -29.78 3.50
N THR A 208 -11.70 -29.43 4.71
CA THR A 208 -11.23 -30.39 5.73
C THR A 208 -12.36 -31.25 6.31
N SER A 209 -13.58 -30.71 6.43
CA SER A 209 -14.75 -31.45 6.91
C SER A 209 -15.25 -32.52 5.92
N ARG A 210 -15.04 -32.36 4.61
CA ARG A 210 -15.45 -33.36 3.60
C ARG A 210 -14.54 -34.59 3.50
N THR A 211 -13.35 -34.53 4.10
CA THR A 211 -12.43 -35.68 4.22
C THR A 211 -12.58 -36.46 5.52
N ALA A 212 -13.52 -36.10 6.40
CA ALA A 212 -14.03 -37.02 7.41
C ALA A 212 -14.89 -38.08 6.69
N GLN A 213 -14.20 -39.01 6.02
CA GLN A 213 -14.78 -40.22 5.49
C GLN A 213 -15.48 -40.91 6.66
N VAL A 214 -16.80 -41.02 6.55
CA VAL A 214 -17.64 -41.82 7.45
C VAL A 214 -17.16 -43.27 7.34
N VAL A 215 -16.15 -43.64 8.13
CA VAL A 215 -15.79 -45.01 8.41
C VAL A 215 -16.50 -45.35 9.71
N GLY A 216 -17.79 -45.63 9.57
CA GLY A 216 -18.65 -46.07 10.65
C GLY A 216 -19.80 -46.84 10.02
N THR A 217 -19.64 -48.16 9.95
CA THR A 217 -20.74 -49.08 9.73
C THR A 217 -21.80 -48.80 10.80
N VAL A 218 -23.01 -48.47 10.35
CA VAL A 218 -24.16 -48.24 11.22
C VAL A 218 -24.61 -49.59 11.78
N GLU A 219 -24.16 -49.92 12.98
CA GLU A 219 -24.87 -50.85 13.86
C GLU A 219 -25.02 -50.21 15.25
N ASP A 220 -26.27 -50.23 15.69
CA ASP A 220 -26.81 -50.11 17.05
C ASP A 220 -26.80 -48.80 17.87
N TRP A 221 -28.00 -48.19 17.91
CA TRP A 221 -28.79 -47.74 19.08
C TRP A 221 -28.08 -47.16 20.32
N ALA A 222 -28.32 -45.87 20.59
CA ALA A 222 -28.82 -45.36 21.87
C ALA A 222 -29.31 -43.91 21.73
N GLU A 223 -30.47 -43.59 22.32
CA GLU A 223 -31.08 -42.26 22.32
C GLU A 223 -30.26 -41.23 23.14
N PRO A 224 -30.11 -39.98 22.70
CA PRO A 224 -29.43 -38.95 23.47
C PRO A 224 -30.38 -38.28 24.48
N SER A 225 -29.99 -38.33 25.74
CA SER A 225 -30.55 -37.54 26.84
C SER A 225 -30.38 -36.03 26.61
N THR A 226 -31.44 -35.29 26.93
CA THR A 226 -31.56 -33.83 26.86
C THR A 226 -30.49 -33.09 27.68
N VAL A 227 -29.78 -32.15 27.04
CA VAL A 227 -28.90 -31.18 27.69
C VAL A 227 -29.60 -29.81 27.67
N GLU A 228 -29.93 -29.28 28.84
CA GLU A 228 -30.40 -27.91 29.02
C GLU A 228 -29.22 -26.93 28.88
N VAL A 229 -29.40 -25.88 28.07
CA VAL A 229 -28.47 -24.76 27.94
C VAL A 229 -29.20 -23.51 28.44
N SER A 230 -28.73 -22.94 29.55
CA SER A 230 -29.23 -21.69 30.11
C SER A 230 -28.64 -20.48 29.38
N GLU A 231 -29.51 -19.62 28.86
CA GLU A 231 -29.18 -18.31 28.28
C GLU A 231 -28.81 -17.29 29.37
N GLU A 232 -27.60 -16.71 29.31
CA GLU A 232 -27.33 -15.43 29.98
C GLU A 232 -27.29 -14.30 28.96
N ARG A 233 -28.29 -13.43 29.05
CA ARG A 233 -28.33 -12.12 28.41
C ARG A 233 -27.50 -11.15 29.25
N SER A 234 -26.60 -10.40 28.61
CA SER A 234 -26.05 -9.16 29.19
C SER A 234 -26.27 -8.01 28.21
N ALA A 235 -27.18 -7.12 28.60
CA ALA A 235 -27.35 -5.79 28.04
C ALA A 235 -26.71 -4.79 29.02
N ALA A 236 -25.87 -3.89 28.52
CA ALA A 236 -25.58 -2.63 29.19
C ALA A 236 -25.41 -1.53 28.14
N LEU A 237 -26.19 -0.47 28.36
CA LEU A 237 -26.39 0.72 27.55
C LEU A 237 -25.91 1.94 28.37
N TYR A 238 -25.48 3.02 27.68
CA TYR A 238 -25.22 4.40 28.18
C TYR A 238 -23.94 4.62 29.02
N ALA A 239 -23.20 5.73 28.93
CA ALA A 239 -23.55 7.10 28.53
C ALA A 239 -22.35 7.93 28.00
N ILE A 240 -22.73 9.08 27.44
CA ILE A 240 -21.98 10.21 26.85
C ILE A 240 -21.12 10.95 27.90
N GLY A 241 -20.00 11.54 27.46
CA GLY A 241 -19.27 12.58 28.20
C GLY A 241 -18.38 13.41 27.28
N ASP A 242 -18.76 14.68 27.11
CA ASP A 242 -18.11 15.76 26.38
C ASP A 242 -17.03 16.46 27.23
N SER A 243 -16.01 17.08 26.60
CA SER A 243 -15.56 18.45 26.88
C SER A 243 -14.19 18.79 26.27
N SER A 244 -14.15 19.96 25.61
CA SER A 244 -13.07 21.00 25.53
C SER A 244 -11.62 20.56 25.23
N GLY A 245 -10.84 21.20 24.37
CA GLY A 245 -10.88 22.53 23.79
C GLY A 245 -9.44 22.95 23.46
N ASP A 246 -9.35 24.08 22.76
CA ASP A 246 -8.21 24.99 22.69
C ASP A 246 -7.10 24.87 21.62
N THR A 247 -6.50 26.04 21.45
CA THR A 247 -6.01 26.71 20.24
C THR A 247 -4.48 26.74 20.14
N ALA A 248 -3.91 26.91 18.94
CA ALA A 248 -2.74 27.75 18.69
C ALA A 248 -2.35 27.82 17.20
N THR A 249 -2.01 29.05 16.80
CA THR A 249 -1.52 29.57 15.52
C THR A 249 0.01 29.48 15.37
N GLN A 250 0.47 29.76 14.14
CA GLN A 250 1.80 30.15 13.62
C GLN A 250 2.24 29.14 12.53
N GLY A 251 2.66 29.51 11.32
CA GLY A 251 3.14 30.78 10.76
C GLY A 251 4.43 30.44 10.02
N GLU A 252 4.40 30.29 8.68
CA GLU A 252 5.62 29.98 7.92
C GLU A 252 5.72 30.83 6.64
N THR A 253 6.81 31.60 6.61
CA THR A 253 7.40 32.33 5.49
C THR A 253 8.08 31.38 4.50
N CYS A 254 7.81 31.52 3.20
CA CYS A 254 8.54 30.81 2.15
C CYS A 254 9.79 31.61 1.72
N LEU A 255 10.95 30.97 1.82
CA LEU A 255 12.19 31.40 1.16
C LEU A 255 12.25 30.75 -0.23
N HIS A 256 12.38 31.56 -1.28
CA HIS A 256 12.67 31.11 -2.64
C HIS A 256 14.18 30.92 -2.81
N ASP A 257 14.59 29.76 -3.34
CA ASP A 257 15.47 29.58 -4.50
C ASP A 257 16.33 28.30 -4.45
N LEU A 258 16.66 27.82 -5.66
CA LEU A 258 17.68 26.81 -6.04
C LEU A 258 17.17 25.39 -6.38
N LEU A 259 16.74 25.19 -7.64
CA LEU A 259 17.18 24.05 -8.50
C LEU A 259 17.05 24.43 -9.99
N PRO A 260 18.13 24.40 -10.81
CA PRO A 260 18.11 24.82 -12.20
C PRO A 260 18.15 23.63 -13.18
N TRP A 261 17.04 23.27 -13.84
CA TRP A 261 17.03 22.60 -15.17
C TRP A 261 15.62 22.38 -15.79
N ALA A 262 14.68 23.31 -15.64
CA ALA A 262 13.42 23.26 -16.39
C ALA A 262 13.35 24.36 -17.47
N LEU A 263 13.89 24.07 -18.65
CA LEU A 263 13.47 24.63 -19.94
C LEU A 263 13.46 23.42 -20.90
N GLN A 264 12.44 23.16 -21.70
CA GLN A 264 11.69 24.13 -22.50
C GLN A 264 10.22 23.69 -22.67
N ASP A 265 9.30 24.57 -22.33
CA ASP A 265 8.03 24.65 -23.05
C ASP A 265 7.65 26.15 -23.15
N PRO A 266 7.60 26.76 -24.35
CA PRO A 266 7.52 28.21 -24.49
C PRO A 266 6.08 28.64 -24.76
N LEU A 267 5.21 28.68 -23.76
CA LEU A 267 3.89 29.32 -23.89
C LEU A 267 3.32 29.64 -22.51
N LEU A 268 3.47 30.89 -22.05
CA LEU A 268 2.54 31.66 -21.21
C LEU A 268 3.26 32.84 -20.55
N CYS A 269 3.33 33.97 -21.28
CA CYS A 269 3.50 35.27 -20.67
C CYS A 269 2.15 35.73 -20.12
N TYR A 270 2.04 35.93 -18.81
CA TYR A 270 1.02 36.82 -18.24
C TYR A 270 1.72 37.96 -17.50
N ALA A 271 1.30 39.18 -17.82
CA ALA A 271 1.76 40.41 -17.23
C ALA A 271 1.40 40.47 -15.73
N LEU A 272 2.38 40.82 -14.89
CA LEU A 272 2.12 41.25 -13.51
C LEU A 272 1.84 42.75 -13.48
N PRO A 273 0.92 43.23 -12.62
CA PRO A 273 0.69 44.66 -12.44
C PRO A 273 1.81 45.30 -11.62
N ASP A 274 2.12 46.53 -11.99
CA ASP A 274 3.14 47.42 -11.43
C ASP A 274 2.85 47.76 -9.95
N PRO A 275 3.78 47.59 -8.99
CA PRO A 275 3.58 48.04 -7.62
C PRO A 275 4.07 49.49 -7.47
N GLY A 276 3.16 50.44 -7.67
CA GLY A 276 3.35 51.84 -7.29
C GLY A 276 2.80 52.12 -5.89
N PHE A 277 3.70 52.57 -5.01
CA PHE A 277 3.52 53.27 -3.71
C PHE A 277 2.79 52.57 -2.55
#